data_AF-A0A4Y2S9X7-F1
#
_entry.id   AF-A0A4Y2S9X7-F1
#
_cell.length_a   1.000
_cell.length_b   1.000
_cell.length_c   1.000
_cell.angle_alpha   90.00
_cell.angle_beta   90.00
_cell.angle_gamma   90.00
#
_symmetry.space_group_name_H-M   'P 1'
#
loop_
_entity.id
_entity.type
_entity.pdbx_description
1 polymer ?
#
loop_
_entity_poly.entity_id
_entity_poly.type
_entity_poly.pdbx_seq_one_letter_code
_entity_poly.pdbx_strand_id
1 'polypeptide(L)'
;MESLNNNVLSLKDMAMRRMVAALFKESDILASIRNFRRKSVSWNDESLKVWRETVEDKMSDKISKIGLPKSLKKLLIDTSKPMGRHIQGWKTLHEEYLLDSREKVIPFDAPILERLCWTAAGELDYHKTAEELIRSDVIGVVGRYKIACLYCLEDWIPLFWNELPEERKLYFYDERRYCEGRGLRLQFWWPYIIRGEQSKLDSLIRSYGIARILFHQYAFQYSAAIRNKAAAEYFFKKLTQEEREASLIRTTRELLSSLNWNGGKFPKEKASETLCYLLSVMTPDQQMLIFQQDNHAVLECLLHWPLQDRFSEIADLVWNFIPERGYNSVLRKMYENFKNSGHYFQVLFQEFFLRIPSDIKKGFVARECTACSYFDNILCFKDLEALETTFRCVDAATRSALVSSKLALAHFRSSITRGQWDVVAVCLREAMFSKEDRERLKKMSIQTRKWTQFFQFLDESDASGKRCSEDETPTEAKMKKT
;
A
#
# COMPACT_ATOMS: atom_id res chain seq x y z
N MET A 1 12.52 -20.67 6.71
CA MET A 1 11.39 -20.34 5.80
C MET A 1 10.02 -20.67 6.38
N GLU A 2 9.89 -21.52 7.41
CA GLU A 2 8.66 -21.60 8.24
C GLU A 2 8.26 -20.24 8.87
N SER A 3 9.20 -19.28 8.94
CA SER A 3 8.98 -17.90 9.38
C SER A 3 7.99 -17.10 8.50
N LEU A 4 7.80 -17.49 7.22
CA LEU A 4 6.86 -16.81 6.34
C LEU A 4 5.39 -16.96 6.76
N ASN A 5 5.06 -17.76 7.78
CA ASN A 5 3.68 -17.94 8.24
C ASN A 5 3.35 -17.31 9.59
N ASN A 6 4.34 -16.92 10.40
CA ASN A 6 4.09 -16.42 11.77
C ASN A 6 4.70 -15.04 11.99
N ASN A 7 3.90 -13.98 11.79
CA ASN A 7 4.27 -12.64 12.29
C ASN A 7 3.83 -12.52 13.74
N VAL A 8 4.79 -12.47 14.67
CA VAL A 8 4.51 -12.10 16.06
C VAL A 8 4.46 -10.58 16.15
N LEU A 9 3.28 -10.00 15.91
CA LEU A 9 3.04 -8.59 16.20
C LEU A 9 3.20 -8.33 17.70
N SER A 10 3.71 -7.16 18.05
CA SER A 10 3.72 -6.74 19.45
C SER A 10 2.28 -6.65 19.97
N LEU A 11 2.06 -6.97 21.25
CA LEU A 11 0.74 -6.83 21.88
C LEU A 11 0.21 -5.41 21.75
N LYS A 12 1.10 -4.43 21.81
CA LYS A 12 0.78 -3.02 21.57
C LYS A 12 0.21 -2.83 20.17
N ASP A 13 0.89 -3.28 19.12
CA ASP A 13 0.39 -3.13 17.74
C ASP A 13 -0.92 -3.86 17.51
N MET A 14 -1.07 -5.07 18.04
CA MET A 14 -2.34 -5.81 17.96
C MET A 14 -3.48 -5.03 18.62
N ALA A 15 -3.26 -4.45 19.79
CA ALA A 15 -4.25 -3.64 20.49
C ALA A 15 -4.62 -2.38 19.68
N MET A 16 -3.63 -1.68 19.12
CA MET A 16 -3.85 -0.49 18.29
C MET A 16 -4.67 -0.82 17.04
N ARG A 17 -4.30 -1.88 16.31
CA ARG A 17 -5.03 -2.33 15.12
C ARG A 17 -6.46 -2.76 15.45
N ARG A 18 -6.67 -3.46 16.56
CA ARG A 18 -8.03 -3.84 17.03
C ARG A 18 -8.88 -2.63 17.40
N MET A 19 -8.29 -1.64 18.09
CA MET A 19 -9.00 -0.41 18.46
C MET A 19 -9.42 0.37 17.20
N VAL A 20 -8.52 0.50 16.23
CA VAL A 20 -8.83 1.12 14.93
C VAL A 20 -9.93 0.36 14.18
N ALA A 21 -9.87 -0.98 14.14
CA ALA A 21 -10.90 -1.81 13.53
C ALA A 21 -12.28 -1.58 14.18
N ALA A 22 -12.34 -1.44 15.50
CA ALA A 22 -13.57 -1.13 16.22
C ALA A 22 -14.09 0.28 15.88
N LEU A 23 -13.21 1.27 15.81
CA LEU A 23 -13.58 2.65 15.43
C LEU A 23 -14.16 2.74 14.01
N PHE A 24 -13.68 1.91 13.07
CA PHE A 24 -14.25 1.83 11.71
C PHE A 24 -15.68 1.28 11.66
N LYS A 25 -16.15 0.62 12.73
CA LYS A 25 -17.52 0.11 12.84
C LYS A 25 -18.50 1.13 13.42
N GLU A 26 -18.04 2.31 13.81
CA GLU A 26 -18.96 3.32 14.32
C GLU A 26 -19.76 3.99 13.20
N SER A 27 -21.05 4.21 13.49
CA SER A 27 -22.07 4.61 12.52
C SER A 27 -21.71 5.88 11.73
N ASP A 28 -21.06 6.84 12.38
CA ASP A 28 -20.66 8.10 11.76
C ASP A 28 -19.49 7.91 10.79
N ILE A 29 -18.53 7.04 11.11
CA ILE A 29 -17.43 6.66 10.21
C ILE A 29 -17.97 5.83 9.04
N LEU A 30 -18.83 4.86 9.31
CA LEU A 30 -19.50 4.07 8.28
C LEU A 30 -20.31 4.95 7.31
N ALA A 31 -20.99 5.97 7.82
CA ALA A 31 -21.71 6.93 6.98
C ALA A 31 -20.75 7.72 6.07
N SER A 32 -19.57 8.13 6.56
CA SER A 32 -18.54 8.76 5.71
C SER A 32 -18.04 7.81 4.62
N ILE A 33 -17.75 6.55 4.96
CA ILE A 33 -17.30 5.53 4.00
C ILE A 33 -18.38 5.26 2.94
N ARG A 34 -19.65 5.15 3.35
CA ARG A 34 -20.80 4.98 2.45
C ARG A 34 -20.91 6.15 1.45
N ASN A 35 -20.72 7.37 1.93
CA ASN A 35 -20.85 8.58 1.11
C ASN A 35 -19.67 8.78 0.14
N PHE A 36 -18.55 8.10 0.38
CA PHE A 36 -17.42 8.10 -0.55
C PHE A 36 -17.83 7.40 -1.86
N ARG A 37 -18.06 8.18 -2.91
CA ARG A 37 -18.31 7.67 -4.27
C ARG A 37 -17.11 7.94 -5.14
N ARG A 38 -16.59 6.88 -5.74
CA ARG A 38 -15.51 6.98 -6.72
C ARG A 38 -16.05 7.60 -8.01
N LYS A 39 -15.53 8.77 -8.40
CA LYS A 39 -15.95 9.47 -9.62
C LYS A 39 -15.32 8.90 -10.91
N SER A 40 -14.23 8.13 -10.82
CA SER A 40 -13.52 7.57 -11.99
C SER A 40 -12.85 6.23 -11.69
N VAL A 41 -12.74 5.36 -12.70
CA VAL A 41 -12.06 4.05 -12.64
C VAL A 41 -10.54 4.18 -12.46
N SER A 42 -9.94 5.33 -12.76
CA SER A 42 -8.54 5.62 -12.44
C SER A 42 -8.40 6.12 -11.02
N TRP A 43 -7.40 5.59 -10.30
CA TRP A 43 -6.93 6.16 -9.04
C TRP A 43 -6.22 7.47 -9.36
N ASN A 44 -6.96 8.58 -9.30
CA ASN A 44 -6.36 9.90 -9.34
C ASN A 44 -6.19 10.43 -7.91
N ASP A 45 -5.25 11.36 -7.74
CA ASP A 45 -4.97 12.01 -6.46
C ASP A 45 -6.23 12.67 -5.85
N GLU A 46 -7.19 13.06 -6.70
CA GLU A 46 -8.47 13.63 -6.27
C GLU A 46 -9.31 12.65 -5.44
N SER A 47 -9.43 11.39 -5.88
CA SER A 47 -10.18 10.37 -5.14
C SER A 47 -9.57 10.06 -3.78
N LEU A 48 -8.23 10.03 -3.71
CA LEU A 48 -7.50 9.87 -2.45
C LEU A 48 -7.69 11.09 -1.55
N LYS A 49 -7.67 12.30 -2.12
CA LYS A 49 -7.92 13.53 -1.39
C LYS A 49 -9.32 13.54 -0.75
N VAL A 50 -10.36 13.19 -1.51
CA VAL A 50 -11.73 13.10 -0.97
C VAL A 50 -11.83 12.06 0.14
N TRP A 51 -11.18 10.90 -0.01
CA TRP A 51 -11.15 9.88 1.06
C TRP A 51 -10.51 10.42 2.34
N ARG A 52 -9.37 11.12 2.22
CA ARG A 52 -8.71 11.74 3.36
C ARG A 52 -9.62 12.72 4.08
N GLU A 53 -10.19 13.66 3.33
CA GLU A 53 -11.03 14.74 3.88
C GLU A 53 -12.32 14.21 4.52
N THR A 54 -12.88 13.10 4.05
CA THR A 54 -14.19 12.60 4.49
C THR A 54 -14.11 11.50 5.55
N VAL A 55 -13.11 10.63 5.45
CA VAL A 55 -12.96 9.44 6.31
C VAL A 55 -11.76 9.58 7.24
N GLU A 56 -10.56 9.88 6.72
CA GLU A 56 -9.35 9.92 7.55
C GLU A 56 -9.35 11.10 8.53
N ASP A 57 -9.78 12.28 8.11
CA ASP A 57 -9.87 13.47 8.97
C ASP A 57 -10.91 13.24 10.07
N LYS A 58 -12.07 12.68 9.72
CA LYS A 58 -13.11 12.34 10.70
C LYS A 58 -12.63 11.29 11.70
N MET A 59 -11.92 10.27 11.23
CA MET A 59 -11.29 9.27 12.08
C MET A 59 -10.26 9.91 13.02
N SER A 60 -9.45 10.84 12.51
CA SER A 60 -8.43 11.56 13.27
C SER A 60 -9.06 12.46 14.34
N ASP A 61 -10.12 13.20 14.00
CA ASP A 61 -10.92 14.01 14.94
C ASP A 61 -11.55 13.16 16.04
N LYS A 62 -11.92 11.94 15.71
CA LYS A 62 -12.51 11.01 16.68
C LYS A 62 -11.45 10.46 17.62
N ILE A 63 -10.29 10.05 17.09
CA ILE A 63 -9.14 9.60 17.88
C ILE A 63 -8.62 10.72 18.78
N SER A 64 -8.62 11.98 18.32
CA SER A 64 -8.13 13.12 19.10
C SER A 64 -8.97 13.40 20.34
N LYS A 65 -10.26 13.05 20.32
CA LYS A 65 -11.21 13.17 21.44
C LYS A 65 -11.13 12.05 22.46
N ILE A 66 -10.47 10.93 22.15
CA ILE A 66 -10.26 9.83 23.09
C ILE A 66 -9.35 10.32 24.23
N GLY A 67 -9.58 9.93 25.48
CA GLY A 67 -8.77 10.31 26.64
C GLY A 67 -7.36 9.68 26.70
N LEU A 68 -6.68 9.52 25.56
CA LEU A 68 -5.35 8.88 25.45
C LEU A 68 -4.19 9.90 25.40
N PRO A 69 -2.98 9.51 25.83
CA PRO A 69 -1.75 10.27 25.61
C PRO A 69 -1.51 10.64 24.14
N LYS A 70 -0.87 11.80 23.91
CA LYS A 70 -0.59 12.34 22.56
C LYS A 70 0.14 11.35 21.66
N SER A 71 1.13 10.63 22.20
CA SER A 71 1.89 9.62 21.46
C SER A 71 1.04 8.44 21.00
N LEU A 72 0.11 7.96 21.83
CA LEU A 72 -0.82 6.90 21.47
C LEU A 72 -1.88 7.37 20.47
N LYS A 73 -2.38 8.60 20.61
CA LYS A 73 -3.27 9.20 19.60
C LYS A 73 -2.60 9.27 18.23
N LYS A 74 -1.34 9.73 18.18
CA LYS A 74 -0.57 9.77 16.93
C LYS A 74 -0.46 8.37 16.32
N LEU A 75 -0.12 7.37 17.12
CA LEU A 75 0.01 6.00 16.63
C LEU A 75 -1.33 5.43 16.13
N LEU A 76 -2.45 5.67 16.82
CA LEU A 76 -3.79 5.29 16.35
C LEU A 76 -4.11 5.93 15.00
N ILE A 77 -3.82 7.22 14.84
CA ILE A 77 -4.03 7.96 13.59
C ILE A 77 -3.19 7.32 12.47
N ASP A 78 -1.90 7.08 12.72
CA ASP A 78 -0.98 6.52 11.73
C ASP A 78 -1.34 5.08 11.34
N THR A 79 -1.87 4.28 12.27
CA THR A 79 -2.45 2.95 12.00
C THR A 79 -3.79 3.00 11.27
N SER A 80 -4.62 4.02 11.54
CA SER A 80 -5.94 4.13 10.91
C SER A 80 -5.88 4.38 9.40
N LYS A 81 -4.87 5.11 8.94
CA LYS A 81 -4.69 5.47 7.53
C LYS A 81 -4.47 4.26 6.61
N PRO A 82 -3.50 3.35 6.84
CA PRO A 82 -3.34 2.17 6.01
C PRO A 82 -4.57 1.26 6.12
N MET A 83 -5.15 1.06 7.30
CA MET A 83 -6.37 0.26 7.46
C MET A 83 -7.54 0.82 6.65
N GLY A 84 -7.74 2.14 6.66
CA GLY A 84 -8.77 2.81 5.85
C GLY A 84 -8.59 2.58 4.35
N ARG A 85 -7.34 2.56 3.86
CA ARG A 85 -7.05 2.26 2.44
C ARG A 85 -7.49 0.85 2.03
N HIS A 86 -7.39 -0.15 2.90
CA HIS A 86 -7.91 -1.50 2.60
C HIS A 86 -9.43 -1.49 2.43
N ILE A 87 -10.17 -0.73 3.25
CA ILE A 87 -11.62 -0.57 3.11
C ILE A 87 -11.94 0.11 1.77
N GLN A 88 -11.22 1.18 1.45
CA GLN A 88 -11.40 1.92 0.21
C GLN A 88 -11.16 1.03 -1.02
N GLY A 89 -10.04 0.29 -1.03
CA GLY A 89 -9.69 -0.65 -2.09
C GLY A 89 -10.74 -1.76 -2.24
N TRP A 90 -11.17 -2.34 -1.11
CA TRP A 90 -12.21 -3.37 -1.07
C TRP A 90 -13.53 -2.86 -1.64
N LYS A 91 -14.03 -1.74 -1.12
CA LYS A 91 -15.29 -1.13 -1.54
C LYS A 91 -15.27 -0.83 -3.04
N THR A 92 -14.19 -0.23 -3.51
CA THR A 92 -13.99 0.11 -4.93
C THR A 92 -14.03 -1.12 -5.83
N LEU A 93 -13.29 -2.17 -5.46
CA LEU A 93 -13.26 -3.43 -6.20
C LEU A 93 -14.66 -4.03 -6.31
N HIS A 94 -15.37 -4.15 -5.19
CA HIS A 94 -16.66 -4.84 -5.17
C HIS A 94 -17.77 -4.01 -5.80
N GLU A 95 -17.74 -2.68 -5.67
CA GLU A 95 -18.64 -1.81 -6.43
C GLU A 95 -18.42 -2.01 -7.93
N GLU A 96 -17.19 -1.98 -8.43
CA GLU A 96 -16.87 -2.19 -9.86
C GLU A 96 -17.21 -3.61 -10.35
N TYR A 97 -17.00 -4.61 -9.51
CA TYR A 97 -17.25 -6.00 -9.86
C TYR A 97 -18.76 -6.33 -9.88
N LEU A 98 -19.52 -5.76 -8.94
CA LEU A 98 -20.98 -5.93 -8.86
C LEU A 98 -21.73 -5.05 -9.86
N LEU A 99 -21.13 -3.93 -10.29
CA LEU A 99 -21.62 -3.13 -11.41
C LEU A 99 -21.75 -4.00 -12.68
N ASP A 100 -23.01 -4.17 -13.10
CA ASP A 100 -23.41 -4.77 -14.36
C ASP A 100 -24.21 -3.73 -15.15
N SER A 101 -24.07 -3.70 -16.48
CA SER A 101 -24.71 -2.69 -17.34
C SER A 101 -26.24 -2.71 -17.29
N ARG A 102 -26.83 -3.73 -16.67
CA ARG A 102 -28.27 -3.91 -16.49
C ARG A 102 -28.76 -3.72 -15.05
N GLU A 103 -27.87 -3.50 -14.07
CA GLU A 103 -28.25 -3.42 -12.65
C GLU A 103 -27.99 -2.04 -12.06
N LYS A 104 -28.88 -1.62 -11.14
CA LYS A 104 -28.60 -0.47 -10.28
C LYS A 104 -27.38 -0.81 -9.43
N VAL A 105 -26.46 0.16 -9.30
CA VAL A 105 -25.29 0.07 -8.42
C VAL A 105 -25.76 -0.41 -7.05
N ILE A 106 -25.25 -1.54 -6.56
CA ILE A 106 -25.47 -1.97 -5.18
C ILE A 106 -24.65 -1.01 -4.31
N PRO A 107 -25.28 -0.10 -3.56
CA PRO A 107 -24.52 0.78 -2.69
C PRO A 107 -23.98 -0.05 -1.54
N PHE A 108 -22.68 0.01 -1.29
CA PHE A 108 -22.09 -0.55 -0.07
C PHE A 108 -22.46 0.36 1.10
N ASP A 109 -23.58 0.06 1.74
CA ASP A 109 -24.16 0.79 2.85
C ASP A 109 -23.72 0.22 4.21
N ALA A 110 -24.24 0.82 5.30
CA ALA A 110 -23.81 0.47 6.65
C ALA A 110 -23.98 -1.04 6.97
N PRO A 111 -25.11 -1.71 6.67
CA PRO A 111 -25.26 -3.14 6.89
C PRO A 111 -24.18 -4.01 6.21
N ILE A 112 -23.73 -3.64 5.01
CA ILE A 112 -22.65 -4.35 4.31
C ILE A 112 -21.30 -4.05 4.99
N LEU A 113 -21.03 -2.77 5.29
CA LEU A 113 -19.77 -2.32 5.88
C LEU A 113 -19.58 -2.81 7.33
N GLU A 114 -20.66 -3.07 8.07
CA GLU A 114 -20.60 -3.63 9.43
C GLU A 114 -20.06 -5.07 9.45
N ARG A 115 -20.21 -5.81 8.34
CA ARG A 115 -19.74 -7.20 8.18
C ARG A 115 -18.28 -7.33 7.73
N LEU A 116 -17.57 -6.21 7.57
CA LEU A 116 -16.15 -6.22 7.29
C LEU A 116 -15.38 -6.98 8.39
N CYS A 117 -14.65 -8.01 7.96
CA CYS A 117 -13.86 -8.87 8.83
C CYS A 117 -12.38 -8.47 8.80
N TRP A 118 -11.80 -8.26 9.98
CA TRP A 118 -10.40 -7.88 10.14
C TRP A 118 -9.57 -9.06 10.65
N THR A 119 -8.36 -9.21 10.12
CA THR A 119 -7.35 -10.12 10.66
C THR A 119 -6.74 -9.55 11.94
N ALA A 120 -6.03 -10.39 12.71
CA ALA A 120 -5.26 -9.93 13.86
C ALA A 120 -4.17 -8.91 13.47
N ALA A 121 -3.71 -8.95 12.21
CA ALA A 121 -2.76 -8.01 11.64
C ALA A 121 -3.40 -6.70 11.15
N GLY A 122 -4.68 -6.44 11.44
CA GLY A 122 -5.35 -5.21 11.02
C GLY A 122 -5.52 -5.10 9.51
N GLU A 123 -5.45 -6.22 8.78
CA GLU A 123 -5.83 -6.28 7.38
C GLU A 123 -7.29 -6.65 7.24
N LEU A 124 -7.96 -6.11 6.23
CA LEU A 124 -9.28 -6.58 5.86
C LEU A 124 -9.19 -7.96 5.19
N ASP A 125 -9.83 -8.95 5.79
CA ASP A 125 -9.93 -10.32 5.30
C ASP A 125 -11.04 -10.39 4.25
N TYR A 126 -10.64 -10.38 2.99
CA TYR A 126 -11.57 -10.32 1.87
C TYR A 126 -12.38 -11.62 1.74
N HIS A 127 -11.74 -12.77 1.96
CA HIS A 127 -12.40 -14.07 1.84
C HIS A 127 -13.42 -14.26 2.96
N LYS A 128 -13.04 -14.01 4.22
CA LYS A 128 -13.96 -14.12 5.35
C LYS A 128 -15.09 -13.09 5.27
N THR A 129 -14.79 -11.87 4.84
CA THR A 129 -15.83 -10.85 4.58
C THR A 129 -16.80 -11.34 3.50
N ALA A 130 -16.31 -11.93 2.41
CA ALA A 130 -17.14 -12.47 1.35
C ALA A 130 -18.07 -13.58 1.87
N GLU A 131 -17.54 -14.51 2.67
CA GLU A 131 -18.34 -15.56 3.31
C GLU A 131 -19.46 -14.98 4.19
N GLU A 132 -19.13 -14.00 5.06
CA GLU A 132 -20.13 -13.35 5.91
C GLU A 132 -21.21 -12.63 5.11
N LEU A 133 -20.83 -12.00 3.99
CA LEU A 133 -21.76 -11.32 3.11
C LEU A 133 -22.71 -12.28 2.41
N ILE A 134 -22.22 -13.41 1.90
CA ILE A 134 -23.08 -14.38 1.19
C ILE A 134 -24.01 -15.16 2.13
N ARG A 135 -23.62 -15.36 3.40
CA ARG A 135 -24.48 -15.96 4.43
C ARG A 135 -25.59 -15.02 4.88
N SER A 136 -25.42 -13.73 4.65
CA SER A 136 -26.42 -12.72 4.98
C SER A 136 -27.39 -12.44 3.84
N ASP A 137 -28.51 -11.80 4.17
CA ASP A 137 -29.56 -11.38 3.25
C ASP A 137 -29.40 -9.94 2.73
N VAL A 138 -28.35 -9.21 3.13
CA VAL A 138 -28.18 -7.80 2.71
C VAL A 138 -27.76 -7.65 1.25
N ILE A 139 -27.29 -8.74 0.62
CA ILE A 139 -26.96 -8.78 -0.80
C ILE A 139 -27.95 -9.73 -1.48
N GLY A 140 -28.58 -9.25 -2.56
CA GLY A 140 -29.48 -10.08 -3.37
C GLY A 140 -28.76 -11.30 -3.98
N VAL A 141 -29.52 -12.32 -4.37
CA VAL A 141 -28.99 -13.60 -4.89
C VAL A 141 -27.96 -13.44 -6.02
N VAL A 142 -28.16 -12.49 -6.94
CA VAL A 142 -27.21 -12.21 -8.03
C VAL A 142 -25.87 -11.71 -7.49
N GLY A 143 -25.89 -10.80 -6.53
CA GLY A 143 -24.68 -10.30 -5.89
C GLY A 143 -23.98 -11.37 -5.07
N ARG A 144 -24.74 -12.21 -4.35
CA ARG A 144 -24.19 -13.36 -3.61
C ARG A 144 -23.51 -14.37 -4.53
N TYR A 145 -24.13 -14.72 -5.65
CA TYR A 145 -23.53 -15.55 -6.70
C TYR A 145 -22.22 -14.94 -7.22
N LYS A 146 -22.23 -13.66 -7.62
CA LYS A 146 -21.04 -12.95 -8.10
C LYS A 146 -19.91 -12.99 -7.07
N ILE A 147 -20.18 -12.67 -5.80
CA ILE A 147 -19.19 -12.70 -4.72
C ILE A 147 -18.66 -14.12 -4.49
N ALA A 148 -19.54 -15.12 -4.42
CA ALA A 148 -19.12 -16.51 -4.27
C ALA A 148 -18.19 -16.95 -5.40
N CYS A 149 -18.52 -16.58 -6.64
CA CYS A 149 -17.67 -16.82 -7.81
C CYS A 149 -16.30 -16.11 -7.73
N LEU A 150 -16.27 -14.86 -7.28
CA LEU A 150 -15.05 -14.05 -7.16
C LEU A 150 -14.05 -14.68 -6.19
N TYR A 151 -14.54 -15.25 -5.10
CA TYR A 151 -13.72 -15.85 -4.04
C TYR A 151 -13.63 -17.37 -4.11
N CYS A 152 -14.16 -17.99 -5.18
CA CYS A 152 -14.17 -19.43 -5.37
C CYS A 152 -14.77 -20.22 -4.20
N LEU A 153 -15.89 -19.73 -3.64
CA LEU A 153 -16.64 -20.39 -2.57
C LEU A 153 -17.45 -21.59 -3.11
N GLU A 154 -16.73 -22.65 -3.52
CA GLU A 154 -17.22 -23.80 -4.30
C GLU A 154 -18.52 -24.42 -3.74
N ASP A 155 -18.66 -24.50 -2.41
CA ASP A 155 -19.85 -25.07 -1.76
C ASP A 155 -21.12 -24.23 -1.94
N TRP A 156 -20.98 -22.91 -2.05
CA TRP A 156 -22.10 -21.97 -2.14
C TRP A 156 -22.51 -21.64 -3.56
N ILE A 157 -21.58 -21.78 -4.50
CA ILE A 157 -21.79 -21.41 -5.91
C ILE A 157 -22.94 -22.20 -6.54
N PRO A 158 -23.03 -23.54 -6.42
CA PRO A 158 -24.18 -24.31 -6.95
C PRO A 158 -25.51 -23.91 -6.30
N LEU A 159 -25.51 -23.59 -5.00
CA LEU A 159 -26.72 -23.19 -4.28
C LEU A 159 -27.27 -21.89 -4.87
N PHE A 160 -26.44 -20.86 -4.95
CA PHE A 160 -26.86 -19.58 -5.54
C PHE A 160 -27.16 -19.71 -7.02
N TRP A 161 -26.40 -20.53 -7.76
CA TRP A 161 -26.70 -20.81 -9.16
C TRP A 161 -28.13 -21.34 -9.32
N ASN A 162 -28.57 -22.28 -8.50
CA ASN A 162 -29.92 -22.83 -8.55
C ASN A 162 -31.00 -21.81 -8.17
N GLU A 163 -30.72 -20.91 -7.22
CA GLU A 163 -31.61 -19.81 -6.83
C GLU A 163 -31.71 -18.68 -7.88
N LEU A 164 -30.78 -18.60 -8.83
CA LEU A 164 -30.82 -17.56 -9.86
C LEU A 164 -32.04 -17.71 -10.79
N PRO A 165 -32.72 -16.61 -11.12
CA PRO A 165 -33.70 -16.59 -12.21
C PRO A 165 -33.08 -17.02 -13.54
N GLU A 166 -33.86 -17.66 -14.40
CA GLU A 166 -33.32 -18.26 -15.62
C GLU A 166 -32.79 -17.22 -16.61
N GLU A 167 -33.41 -16.04 -16.65
CA GLU A 167 -32.92 -14.90 -17.43
C GLU A 167 -31.52 -14.46 -16.99
N ARG A 168 -31.21 -14.64 -15.69
CA ARG A 168 -29.88 -14.34 -15.13
C ARG A 168 -28.89 -15.46 -15.38
N LYS A 169 -29.32 -16.72 -15.37
CA LYS A 169 -28.45 -17.85 -15.77
C LYS A 169 -27.99 -17.70 -17.22
N LEU A 170 -28.91 -17.35 -18.13
CA LEU A 170 -28.59 -17.08 -19.54
C LEU A 170 -27.54 -15.97 -19.69
N TYR A 171 -27.61 -14.93 -18.86
CA TYR A 171 -26.61 -13.86 -18.88
C TYR A 171 -25.19 -14.35 -18.52
N PHE A 172 -25.05 -15.18 -17.49
CA PHE A 172 -23.73 -15.72 -17.10
C PHE A 172 -23.22 -16.82 -18.06
N TYR A 173 -24.10 -17.37 -18.88
CA TYR A 173 -23.79 -18.40 -19.87
C TYR A 173 -23.53 -17.83 -21.29
N ASP A 174 -23.55 -16.51 -21.47
CA ASP A 174 -23.44 -15.85 -22.78
C ASP A 174 -22.00 -15.79 -23.31
N GLU A 175 -21.67 -16.68 -24.25
CA GLU A 175 -20.38 -16.80 -24.95
C GLU A 175 -19.87 -15.50 -25.61
N ARG A 176 -20.74 -14.53 -25.90
CA ARG A 176 -20.31 -13.25 -26.52
C ARG A 176 -19.67 -12.30 -25.52
N ARG A 177 -20.04 -12.38 -24.25
CA ARG A 177 -19.53 -11.51 -23.17
C ARG A 177 -18.09 -11.82 -22.79
N TYR A 178 -17.56 -12.95 -23.25
CA TYR A 178 -16.15 -13.35 -23.12
C TYR A 178 -15.24 -12.44 -23.94
N CYS A 179 -15.77 -11.83 -25.01
CA CYS A 179 -15.00 -11.06 -25.98
C CYS A 179 -14.92 -9.55 -25.70
N GLU A 180 -15.65 -9.00 -24.71
CA GLU A 180 -15.76 -7.55 -24.47
C GLU A 180 -14.53 -6.92 -23.75
N GLY A 181 -13.34 -7.46 -23.95
CA GLY A 181 -12.07 -6.75 -23.75
C GLY A 181 -11.63 -6.43 -22.31
N ARG A 182 -12.40 -6.79 -21.26
CA ARG A 182 -12.05 -6.53 -19.84
C ARG A 182 -11.64 -7.78 -19.05
N GLY A 183 -11.10 -8.79 -19.73
CA GLY A 183 -10.73 -10.04 -19.10
C GLY A 183 -11.95 -10.84 -18.63
N LEU A 184 -11.75 -12.14 -18.46
CA LEU A 184 -12.81 -13.06 -18.10
C LEU A 184 -13.11 -12.93 -16.61
N ARG A 185 -14.22 -12.28 -16.26
CA ARG A 185 -14.65 -12.24 -14.86
C ARG A 185 -15.07 -13.65 -14.41
N LEU A 186 -14.60 -14.08 -13.24
CA LEU A 186 -14.72 -15.48 -12.77
C LEU A 186 -16.15 -16.03 -12.79
N GLN A 187 -17.17 -15.19 -12.60
CA GLN A 187 -18.59 -15.59 -12.62
C GLN A 187 -19.08 -16.18 -13.95
N PHE A 188 -18.35 -15.95 -15.04
CA PHE A 188 -18.65 -16.53 -16.35
C PHE A 188 -18.02 -17.92 -16.53
N TRP A 189 -17.03 -18.30 -15.71
CA TRP A 189 -16.44 -19.65 -15.78
C TRP A 189 -17.27 -20.67 -15.01
N TRP A 190 -17.81 -20.27 -13.87
CA TRP A 190 -18.53 -21.14 -12.96
C TRP A 190 -19.70 -21.90 -13.58
N PRO A 191 -20.53 -21.34 -14.48
CA PRO A 191 -21.61 -22.09 -15.12
C PRO A 191 -21.12 -23.35 -15.85
N TYR A 192 -19.96 -23.29 -16.51
CA TYR A 192 -19.38 -24.45 -17.17
C TYR A 192 -18.73 -25.42 -16.18
N ILE A 193 -18.09 -24.90 -15.13
CA ILE A 193 -17.50 -25.73 -14.06
C ILE A 193 -18.61 -26.56 -13.38
N ILE A 194 -19.72 -25.92 -12.99
CA ILE A 194 -20.86 -26.58 -12.32
C ILE A 194 -21.47 -27.67 -13.23
N ARG A 195 -21.52 -27.44 -14.54
CA ARG A 195 -22.08 -28.40 -15.52
C ARG A 195 -21.08 -29.49 -15.95
N GLY A 196 -19.84 -29.45 -15.49
CA GLY A 196 -18.78 -30.37 -15.95
C GLY A 196 -18.33 -30.13 -17.39
N GLU A 197 -18.59 -28.95 -17.95
CA GLU A 197 -18.32 -28.59 -19.35
C GLU A 197 -16.94 -27.93 -19.54
N GLN A 198 -15.92 -28.45 -18.86
CA GLN A 198 -14.56 -27.88 -18.85
C GLN A 198 -13.92 -27.82 -20.25
N SER A 199 -14.26 -28.77 -21.13
CA SER A 199 -13.78 -28.78 -22.51
C SER A 199 -14.23 -27.56 -23.32
N LYS A 200 -15.38 -26.95 -22.99
CA LYS A 200 -15.81 -25.68 -23.60
C LYS A 200 -14.90 -24.54 -23.17
N LEU A 201 -14.53 -24.48 -21.89
CA LEU A 201 -13.58 -23.49 -21.37
C LEU A 201 -12.19 -23.65 -22.01
N ASP A 202 -11.72 -24.89 -22.22
CA ASP A 202 -10.48 -25.15 -22.94
C ASP A 202 -10.55 -24.65 -24.39
N SER A 203 -11.67 -24.92 -25.09
CA SER A 203 -11.90 -24.44 -26.46
C SER A 203 -11.89 -22.90 -26.54
N LEU A 204 -12.58 -22.24 -25.60
CA LEU A 204 -12.61 -20.79 -25.49
C LEU A 204 -11.20 -20.24 -25.30
N ILE A 205 -10.40 -20.81 -24.39
CA ILE A 205 -9.01 -20.36 -24.16
C ILE A 205 -8.14 -20.55 -25.40
N ARG A 206 -8.27 -21.68 -26.10
CA ARG A 206 -7.54 -21.94 -27.35
C ARG A 206 -7.86 -20.90 -28.42
N SER A 207 -9.11 -20.43 -28.49
CA SER A 207 -9.52 -19.39 -29.45
C SER A 207 -8.81 -18.05 -29.24
N TYR A 208 -8.31 -17.77 -28.03
CA TYR A 208 -7.48 -16.59 -27.74
C TYR A 208 -6.01 -16.74 -28.15
N GLY A 209 -5.66 -17.81 -28.90
CA GLY A 209 -4.29 -18.05 -29.36
C GLY A 209 -3.34 -18.53 -28.26
N ILE A 210 -3.86 -18.85 -27.07
CA ILE A 210 -3.08 -19.37 -25.95
C ILE A 210 -2.95 -20.89 -26.11
N ALA A 211 -2.32 -21.32 -27.21
CA ALA A 211 -2.44 -22.68 -27.76
C ALA A 211 -1.81 -23.82 -26.93
N ARG A 212 -1.31 -23.57 -25.71
CA ARG A 212 -0.45 -24.50 -24.97
C ARG A 212 -0.77 -24.71 -23.50
N ILE A 213 -1.84 -24.12 -22.96
CA ILE A 213 -2.20 -24.29 -21.55
C ILE A 213 -3.66 -24.72 -21.41
N LEU A 214 -3.94 -25.57 -20.41
CA LEU A 214 -5.29 -25.99 -20.06
C LEU A 214 -6.02 -24.91 -19.25
N PHE A 215 -7.34 -25.02 -19.15
CA PHE A 215 -8.18 -24.05 -18.46
C PHE A 215 -7.70 -23.75 -17.04
N HIS A 216 -7.44 -24.78 -16.23
CA HIS A 216 -7.01 -24.57 -14.84
C HIS A 216 -5.67 -23.83 -14.76
N GLN A 217 -4.75 -24.13 -15.68
CA GLN A 217 -3.44 -23.47 -15.74
C GLN A 217 -3.58 -21.99 -16.12
N TYR A 218 -4.44 -21.67 -17.09
CA TYR A 218 -4.78 -20.30 -17.44
C TYR A 218 -5.49 -19.58 -16.29
N ALA A 219 -6.48 -20.22 -15.68
CA ALA A 219 -7.28 -19.67 -14.59
C ALA A 219 -6.41 -19.33 -13.38
N PHE A 220 -5.43 -20.17 -13.04
CA PHE A 220 -4.41 -19.90 -12.03
C PHE A 220 -3.58 -18.66 -12.38
N GLN A 221 -2.99 -18.62 -13.59
CA GLN A 221 -2.17 -17.50 -14.06
C GLN A 221 -2.94 -16.19 -14.07
N TYR A 222 -4.14 -16.21 -14.65
CA TYR A 222 -5.03 -15.06 -14.71
C TYR A 222 -5.40 -14.57 -13.31
N SER A 223 -5.81 -15.48 -12.42
CA SER A 223 -6.20 -15.14 -11.05
C SER A 223 -5.06 -14.46 -10.28
N ALA A 224 -3.84 -14.99 -10.40
CA ALA A 224 -2.67 -14.37 -9.81
C ALA A 224 -2.35 -13.01 -10.46
N ALA A 225 -2.41 -12.90 -11.78
CA ALA A 225 -2.16 -11.65 -12.51
C ALA A 225 -3.18 -10.55 -12.17
N ILE A 226 -4.41 -10.91 -11.78
CA ILE A 226 -5.42 -9.98 -11.26
C ILE A 226 -5.35 -9.78 -9.74
N ARG A 227 -4.37 -10.40 -9.07
CA ARG A 227 -4.10 -10.33 -7.63
C ARG A 227 -5.22 -10.92 -6.76
N ASN A 228 -5.92 -11.92 -7.29
CA ASN A 228 -6.94 -12.67 -6.58
C ASN A 228 -6.31 -13.94 -5.98
N LYS A 229 -5.80 -13.82 -4.75
CA LYS A 229 -5.19 -14.93 -4.02
C LYS A 229 -6.13 -16.12 -3.87
N ALA A 230 -7.39 -15.91 -3.48
CA ALA A 230 -8.36 -16.99 -3.25
C ALA A 230 -8.57 -17.83 -4.52
N ALA A 231 -8.77 -17.18 -5.66
CA ALA A 231 -8.90 -17.88 -6.93
C ALA A 231 -7.59 -18.53 -7.39
N ALA A 232 -6.44 -17.87 -7.18
CA ALA A 232 -5.14 -18.46 -7.49
C ALA A 232 -4.90 -19.74 -6.66
N GLU A 233 -5.17 -19.72 -5.36
CA GLU A 233 -5.10 -20.90 -4.48
C GLU A 233 -6.02 -22.02 -4.96
N TYR A 234 -7.28 -21.68 -5.25
CA TYR A 234 -8.27 -22.63 -5.73
C TYR A 234 -7.81 -23.34 -7.02
N PHE A 235 -7.42 -22.57 -8.03
CA PHE A 235 -7.00 -23.15 -9.32
C PHE A 235 -5.65 -23.87 -9.24
N PHE A 236 -4.74 -23.41 -8.38
CA PHE A 236 -3.46 -24.09 -8.16
C PHE A 236 -3.64 -25.52 -7.61
N LYS A 237 -4.62 -25.71 -6.71
CA LYS A 237 -4.97 -27.05 -6.19
C LYS A 237 -5.48 -28.00 -7.26
N LYS A 238 -6.08 -27.48 -8.34
CA LYS A 238 -6.61 -28.28 -9.46
C LYS A 238 -5.53 -28.64 -10.52
N LEU A 239 -4.33 -28.06 -10.42
CA LEU A 239 -3.22 -28.36 -11.34
C LEU A 239 -2.52 -29.68 -10.99
N THR A 240 -2.01 -30.37 -12.01
CA THR A 240 -1.04 -31.47 -11.82
C THR A 240 0.31 -30.95 -11.33
N GLN A 241 1.18 -31.84 -10.85
CA GLN A 241 2.51 -31.45 -10.37
C GLN A 241 3.34 -30.79 -11.48
N GLU A 242 3.31 -31.33 -12.70
CA GLU A 242 4.02 -30.81 -13.86
C GLU A 242 3.50 -29.43 -14.26
N GLU A 243 2.18 -29.23 -14.22
CA GLU A 243 1.57 -27.93 -14.50
C GLU A 243 1.93 -26.88 -13.46
N ARG A 244 2.02 -27.25 -12.18
CA ARG A 244 2.45 -26.36 -11.09
C ARG A 244 3.89 -25.90 -11.34
N GLU A 245 4.81 -26.84 -11.56
CA GLU A 245 6.22 -26.56 -11.81
C GLU A 245 6.42 -25.66 -13.04
N ALA A 246 5.69 -25.93 -14.12
CA ALA A 246 5.75 -25.13 -15.35
C ALA A 246 5.15 -23.73 -15.21
N SER A 247 4.29 -23.48 -14.21
CA SER A 247 3.55 -22.23 -14.09
C SER A 247 4.11 -21.27 -13.05
N LEU A 248 4.59 -21.76 -11.90
CA LEU A 248 4.88 -20.95 -10.72
C LEU A 248 5.80 -19.74 -10.99
N ILE A 249 6.95 -19.97 -11.61
CA ILE A 249 7.92 -18.90 -11.91
C ILE A 249 7.30 -17.86 -12.85
N ARG A 250 6.68 -18.32 -13.95
CA ARG A 250 6.05 -17.43 -14.93
C ARG A 250 4.94 -16.60 -14.30
N THR A 251 4.02 -17.24 -13.58
CA THR A 251 2.90 -16.58 -12.91
C THR A 251 3.38 -15.53 -11.92
N THR A 252 4.43 -15.83 -11.16
CA THR A 252 5.02 -14.89 -10.20
C THR A 252 5.63 -13.68 -10.89
N ARG A 253 6.34 -13.88 -12.01
CA ARG A 253 6.87 -12.78 -12.82
C ARG A 253 5.79 -11.92 -13.45
N GLU A 254 4.72 -12.54 -13.93
CA GLU A 254 3.57 -11.81 -14.47
C GLU A 254 2.89 -10.96 -13.39
N LEU A 255 2.72 -11.51 -12.19
CA LEU A 255 2.24 -10.76 -11.02
C LEU A 255 3.13 -9.54 -10.75
N LEU A 256 4.45 -9.73 -10.64
CA LEU A 256 5.43 -8.66 -10.37
C LEU A 256 5.47 -7.61 -11.49
N SER A 257 5.44 -8.03 -12.75
CA SER A 257 5.39 -7.14 -13.91
C SER A 257 4.11 -6.31 -13.96
N SER A 258 3.02 -6.85 -13.40
CA SER A 258 1.71 -6.19 -13.39
C SER A 258 1.52 -5.17 -12.26
N LEU A 259 2.48 -4.99 -11.34
CA LEU A 259 2.35 -4.07 -10.19
C LEU A 259 2.12 -2.61 -10.62
N ASN A 260 2.70 -2.23 -11.77
CA ASN A 260 2.57 -0.90 -12.34
C ASN A 260 1.28 -0.68 -13.14
N TRP A 261 0.53 -1.75 -13.40
CA TRP A 261 -0.68 -1.69 -14.22
C TRP A 261 -1.92 -1.48 -13.34
N ASN A 262 -2.72 -0.46 -13.69
CA ASN A 262 -3.90 -0.01 -12.92
C ASN A 262 -5.24 -0.52 -13.48
N GLY A 263 -5.26 -1.41 -14.48
CA GLY A 263 -6.51 -1.85 -15.09
C GLY A 263 -7.29 -2.80 -14.18
N GLY A 264 -8.50 -2.41 -13.73
CA GLY A 264 -9.63 -3.26 -13.30
C GLY A 264 -9.40 -4.45 -12.36
N LYS A 265 -8.29 -4.50 -11.63
CA LYS A 265 -7.83 -5.64 -10.83
C LYS A 265 -8.09 -5.42 -9.34
N PHE A 266 -7.87 -6.47 -8.53
CA PHE A 266 -7.81 -6.31 -7.08
C PHE A 266 -6.82 -5.18 -6.69
N PRO A 267 -7.06 -4.51 -5.56
CA PRO A 267 -6.19 -3.46 -5.05
C PRO A 267 -4.72 -3.89 -4.99
N LYS A 268 -3.79 -2.92 -5.13
CA LYS A 268 -2.35 -3.21 -5.24
C LYS A 268 -1.82 -3.97 -4.02
N GLU A 269 -2.35 -3.67 -2.85
CA GLU A 269 -2.03 -4.36 -1.60
C GLU A 269 -2.29 -5.87 -1.64
N LYS A 270 -3.22 -6.35 -2.48
CA LYS A 270 -3.50 -7.78 -2.64
C LYS A 270 -2.49 -8.51 -3.53
N ALA A 271 -1.63 -7.77 -4.25
CA ALA A 271 -0.51 -8.37 -4.96
C ALA A 271 0.46 -9.05 -3.98
N SER A 272 0.66 -8.44 -2.82
CA SER A 272 1.60 -8.88 -1.80
C SER A 272 1.17 -10.20 -1.16
N GLU A 273 -0.11 -10.31 -0.82
CA GLU A 273 -0.70 -11.57 -0.36
C GLU A 273 -0.55 -12.68 -1.40
N THR A 274 -0.87 -12.37 -2.65
CA THR A 274 -0.75 -13.32 -3.77
C THR A 274 0.71 -13.75 -3.95
N LEU A 275 1.66 -12.82 -3.89
CA LEU A 275 3.10 -13.10 -3.97
C LEU A 275 3.56 -13.98 -2.79
N CYS A 276 3.16 -13.66 -1.56
CA CYS A 276 3.51 -14.47 -0.40
C CYS A 276 3.00 -15.90 -0.53
N TYR A 277 1.78 -16.09 -1.03
CA TYR A 277 1.26 -17.42 -1.33
C TYR A 277 2.12 -18.13 -2.40
N LEU A 278 2.38 -17.49 -3.54
CA LEU A 278 3.16 -18.08 -4.63
C LEU A 278 4.57 -18.47 -4.17
N LEU A 279 5.24 -17.62 -3.38
CA LEU A 279 6.53 -17.95 -2.79
C LEU A 279 6.42 -19.13 -1.83
N SER A 280 5.37 -19.21 -1.00
CA SER A 280 5.20 -20.30 -0.03
C SER A 280 5.04 -21.69 -0.66
N VAL A 281 4.55 -21.76 -1.90
CA VAL A 281 4.38 -23.02 -2.66
C VAL A 281 5.55 -23.32 -3.61
N MET A 282 6.56 -22.44 -3.67
CA MET A 282 7.79 -22.64 -4.44
C MET A 282 8.84 -23.39 -3.65
N THR A 283 9.70 -24.12 -4.36
CA THR A 283 10.95 -24.64 -3.78
C THR A 283 11.92 -23.50 -3.45
N PRO A 284 12.87 -23.69 -2.52
CA PRO A 284 13.92 -22.70 -2.24
C PRO A 284 14.65 -22.20 -3.48
N ASP A 285 14.95 -23.09 -4.43
CA ASP A 285 15.64 -22.74 -5.68
C ASP A 285 14.79 -21.85 -6.58
N GLN A 286 13.49 -22.14 -6.67
CA GLN A 286 12.54 -21.31 -7.42
C GLN A 286 12.39 -19.93 -6.78
N GLN A 287 12.30 -19.85 -5.45
CA GLN A 287 12.26 -18.56 -4.75
C GLN A 287 13.53 -17.75 -5.00
N MET A 288 14.71 -18.39 -4.89
CA MET A 288 15.99 -17.73 -5.14
C MET A 288 16.08 -17.19 -6.57
N LEU A 289 15.58 -17.94 -7.56
CA LEU A 289 15.51 -17.48 -8.94
C LEU A 289 14.67 -16.19 -9.08
N ILE A 290 13.53 -16.11 -8.38
CA ILE A 290 12.69 -14.91 -8.34
C ILE A 290 13.42 -13.76 -7.64
N PHE A 291 14.07 -14.02 -6.50
CA PHE A 291 14.83 -13.00 -5.77
C PHE A 291 15.98 -12.42 -6.57
N GLN A 292 16.67 -13.24 -7.37
CA GLN A 292 17.77 -12.78 -8.22
C GLN A 292 17.27 -11.92 -9.38
N GLN A 293 16.22 -12.35 -10.06
CA GLN A 293 15.78 -11.73 -11.31
C GLN A 293 14.81 -10.55 -11.09
N ASP A 294 13.96 -10.62 -10.07
CA ASP A 294 12.88 -9.68 -9.81
C ASP A 294 13.01 -8.97 -8.43
N ASN A 295 14.25 -8.86 -7.94
CA ASN A 295 14.64 -8.37 -6.61
C ASN A 295 13.82 -7.18 -6.07
N HIS A 296 13.90 -6.02 -6.71
CA HIS A 296 13.25 -4.80 -6.23
C HIS A 296 11.72 -4.89 -6.32
N ALA A 297 11.18 -5.59 -7.33
CA ALA A 297 9.73 -5.77 -7.45
C ALA A 297 9.16 -6.63 -6.31
N VAL A 298 9.91 -7.66 -5.87
CA VAL A 298 9.57 -8.45 -4.67
C VAL A 298 9.52 -7.55 -3.44
N LEU A 299 10.52 -6.69 -3.23
CA LEU A 299 10.54 -5.78 -2.09
C LEU A 299 9.44 -4.72 -2.15
N GLU A 300 9.16 -4.18 -3.33
CA GLU A 300 8.05 -3.24 -3.55
C GLU A 300 6.69 -3.86 -3.20
N CYS A 301 6.49 -5.15 -3.46
CA CYS A 301 5.31 -5.88 -3.00
C CYS A 301 5.23 -5.89 -1.47
N LEU A 302 6.33 -6.11 -0.76
CA LEU A 302 6.30 -6.22 0.70
C LEU A 302 6.10 -4.88 1.43
N LEU A 303 6.16 -3.76 0.70
CA LEU A 303 5.87 -2.44 1.22
C LEU A 303 4.37 -2.12 1.33
N HIS A 304 3.48 -3.09 1.11
CA HIS A 304 2.05 -2.91 1.35
C HIS A 304 1.72 -3.35 2.78
N TRP A 305 0.85 -2.57 3.43
CA TRP A 305 0.32 -2.92 4.74
C TRP A 305 -0.48 -4.23 4.69
N PRO A 306 -0.42 -5.12 5.70
CA PRO A 306 0.42 -5.10 6.90
C PRO A 306 1.73 -5.88 6.75
N LEU A 307 2.15 -6.20 5.52
CA LEU A 307 3.27 -7.10 5.25
C LEU A 307 4.64 -6.45 5.41
N GLN A 308 4.70 -5.14 5.67
CA GLN A 308 5.94 -4.43 5.94
C GLN A 308 6.71 -5.00 7.13
N ASP A 309 6.02 -5.65 8.08
CA ASP A 309 6.65 -6.31 9.22
C ASP A 309 7.57 -7.49 8.78
N ARG A 310 7.39 -7.99 7.54
CA ARG A 310 8.24 -9.03 6.90
C ARG A 310 9.29 -8.45 5.97
N PHE A 311 9.24 -7.14 5.74
CA PHE A 311 10.10 -6.48 4.76
C PHE A 311 11.56 -6.76 5.06
N SER A 312 11.97 -6.59 6.31
CA SER A 312 13.37 -6.78 6.75
C SER A 312 13.87 -8.21 6.54
N GLU A 313 13.06 -9.23 6.81
CA GLU A 313 13.47 -10.64 6.63
C GLU A 313 13.78 -10.98 5.17
N ILE A 314 12.93 -10.52 4.24
CA ILE A 314 13.13 -10.78 2.81
C ILE A 314 14.18 -9.82 2.23
N ALA A 315 14.26 -8.58 2.73
CA ALA A 315 15.29 -7.63 2.32
C ALA A 315 16.69 -8.22 2.51
N ASP A 316 16.96 -8.87 3.65
CA ASP A 316 18.27 -9.48 3.93
C ASP A 316 18.65 -10.57 2.91
N LEU A 317 17.68 -11.28 2.33
CA LEU A 317 17.90 -12.30 1.29
C LEU A 317 18.10 -11.69 -0.10
N VAL A 318 17.43 -10.58 -0.39
CA VAL A 318 17.35 -9.99 -1.74
C VAL A 318 18.43 -8.93 -1.96
N TRP A 319 18.96 -8.34 -0.89
CA TRP A 319 19.74 -7.11 -0.92
C TRP A 319 20.91 -7.12 -1.89
N ASN A 320 21.69 -8.21 -1.88
CA ASN A 320 22.88 -8.36 -2.70
C ASN A 320 22.58 -8.48 -4.20
N PHE A 321 21.31 -8.66 -4.58
CA PHE A 321 20.88 -8.76 -5.96
C PHE A 321 20.28 -7.45 -6.50
N ILE A 322 19.98 -6.48 -5.63
CA ILE A 322 19.33 -5.24 -6.04
C ILE A 322 20.34 -4.36 -6.79
N PRO A 323 20.09 -3.99 -8.05
CA PRO A 323 20.93 -3.03 -8.75
C PRO A 323 20.69 -1.62 -8.19
N GLU A 324 21.64 -0.70 -8.38
CA GLU A 324 21.56 0.67 -7.88
C GLU A 324 20.22 1.37 -8.19
N ARG A 325 19.68 1.20 -9.40
CA ARG A 325 18.36 1.75 -9.80
C ARG A 325 17.18 1.17 -9.01
N GLY A 326 17.30 -0.09 -8.57
CA GLY A 326 16.28 -0.77 -7.77
C GLY A 326 16.06 -0.09 -6.42
N TYR A 327 17.13 0.37 -5.76
CA TYR A 327 17.03 1.05 -4.46
C TYR A 327 16.15 2.30 -4.51
N ASN A 328 16.35 3.15 -5.52
CA ASN A 328 15.54 4.36 -5.68
C ASN A 328 14.06 4.01 -5.92
N SER A 329 13.79 2.92 -6.66
CA SER A 329 12.43 2.46 -6.90
C SER A 329 11.76 2.00 -5.60
N VAL A 330 12.47 1.23 -4.77
CA VAL A 330 11.98 0.78 -3.45
C VAL A 330 11.75 1.97 -2.50
N LEU A 331 12.67 2.94 -2.43
CA LEU A 331 12.51 4.15 -1.61
C LEU A 331 11.31 4.98 -2.03
N ARG A 332 11.16 5.23 -3.33
CA ARG A 332 9.99 5.93 -3.88
C ARG A 332 8.72 5.16 -3.52
N LYS A 333 8.72 3.83 -3.65
CA LYS A 333 7.54 3.02 -3.35
C LYS A 333 7.18 3.03 -1.87
N MET A 334 8.19 3.01 -1.00
CA MET A 334 8.03 3.13 0.45
C MET A 334 7.36 4.45 0.81
N TYR A 335 7.84 5.55 0.24
CA TYR A 335 7.20 6.85 0.41
C TYR A 335 5.77 6.87 -0.11
N GLU A 336 5.51 6.42 -1.33
CA GLU A 336 4.15 6.38 -1.88
C GLU A 336 3.18 5.60 -0.99
N ASN A 337 3.64 4.46 -0.45
CA ASN A 337 2.83 3.59 0.37
C ASN A 337 2.66 4.13 1.81
N PHE A 338 3.59 4.93 2.35
CA PHE A 338 3.55 5.36 3.75
C PHE A 338 3.65 6.88 3.98
N LYS A 339 3.59 7.74 2.96
CA LYS A 339 3.71 9.21 3.09
C LYS A 339 2.74 9.86 4.08
N ASN A 340 1.60 9.23 4.36
CA ASN A 340 0.67 9.72 5.38
C ASN A 340 0.77 8.96 6.70
N SER A 341 1.59 7.92 6.81
CA SER A 341 1.69 7.03 7.98
C SER A 341 3.05 7.22 8.64
N GLY A 342 3.25 8.38 9.24
CA GLY A 342 4.53 8.86 9.75
C GLY A 342 5.31 7.84 10.56
N HIS A 343 4.66 7.20 11.54
CA HIS A 343 5.29 6.14 12.33
C HIS A 343 5.84 4.97 11.50
N TYR A 344 5.02 4.37 10.63
CA TYR A 344 5.44 3.21 9.84
C TYR A 344 6.45 3.58 8.76
N PHE A 345 6.29 4.75 8.15
CA PHE A 345 7.27 5.28 7.21
C PHE A 345 8.63 5.43 7.87
N GLN A 346 8.67 6.03 9.07
CA GLN A 346 9.90 6.23 9.82
C GLN A 346 10.60 4.91 10.13
N VAL A 347 9.87 3.93 10.69
CA VAL A 347 10.45 2.62 11.05
C VAL A 347 11.02 1.93 9.81
N LEU A 348 10.25 1.84 8.73
CA LEU A 348 10.69 1.16 7.51
C LEU A 348 11.84 1.89 6.82
N PHE A 349 11.81 3.22 6.78
CA PHE A 349 12.87 4.00 6.18
C PHE A 349 14.18 3.83 6.96
N GLN A 350 14.11 3.84 8.30
CA GLN A 350 15.27 3.57 9.15
C GLN A 350 15.84 2.18 8.89
N GLU A 351 14.99 1.15 8.94
CA GLU A 351 15.38 -0.24 8.72
C GLU A 351 16.00 -0.45 7.33
N PHE A 352 15.39 0.15 6.31
CA PHE A 352 15.88 0.09 4.93
C PHE A 352 17.20 0.82 4.76
N PHE A 353 17.28 2.08 5.22
CA PHE A 353 18.45 2.93 5.02
C PHE A 353 19.68 2.37 5.73
N LEU A 354 19.52 1.83 6.95
CA LEU A 354 20.62 1.20 7.69
C LEU A 354 21.24 0.04 6.92
N ARG A 355 20.43 -0.73 6.18
CA ARG A 355 20.89 -1.89 5.40
C ARG A 355 21.58 -1.53 4.09
N ILE A 356 21.40 -0.33 3.53
CA ILE A 356 21.96 0.00 2.20
C ILE A 356 23.49 -0.21 2.21
N PRO A 357 24.06 -0.91 1.21
CA PRO A 357 25.50 -1.16 1.14
C PRO A 357 26.27 0.16 1.07
N SER A 358 27.48 0.19 1.64
CA SER A 358 28.22 1.46 1.83
C SER A 358 28.64 2.12 0.52
N ASP A 359 28.98 1.33 -0.50
CA ASP A 359 29.25 1.74 -1.87
C ASP A 359 28.03 2.41 -2.51
N ILE A 360 26.84 1.87 -2.28
CA ILE A 360 25.59 2.44 -2.77
C ILE A 360 25.25 3.71 -1.99
N LYS A 361 25.42 3.73 -0.66
CA LYS A 361 25.21 4.92 0.18
C LYS A 361 26.05 6.12 -0.30
N LYS A 362 27.28 5.93 -0.77
CA LYS A 362 28.13 7.01 -1.30
C LYS A 362 27.47 7.77 -2.47
N GLY A 363 26.69 7.09 -3.31
CA GLY A 363 25.96 7.71 -4.41
C GLY A 363 24.56 8.25 -4.05
N PHE A 364 24.12 8.10 -2.79
CA PHE A 364 22.75 8.42 -2.37
C PHE A 364 22.36 9.86 -2.70
N VAL A 365 23.18 10.84 -2.31
CA VAL A 365 22.91 12.26 -2.59
C VAL A 365 22.78 12.50 -4.09
N ALA A 366 23.72 12.00 -4.90
CA ALA A 366 23.71 12.22 -6.34
C ALA A 366 22.41 11.71 -6.99
N ARG A 367 21.88 10.59 -6.50
CA ARG A 367 20.62 9.99 -6.98
C ARG A 367 19.40 10.75 -6.48
N GLU A 368 19.34 11.07 -5.20
CA GLU A 368 18.21 11.78 -4.59
C GLU A 368 18.11 13.23 -5.08
N CYS A 369 19.19 13.80 -5.62
CA CYS A 369 19.21 15.13 -6.22
C CYS A 369 18.84 15.15 -7.71
N THR A 370 18.18 14.10 -8.22
CA THR A 370 17.64 14.03 -9.58
C THR A 370 16.13 14.26 -9.59
N ALA A 371 15.59 14.72 -10.73
CA ALA A 371 14.15 14.85 -10.90
C ALA A 371 13.45 13.49 -10.77
N CYS A 372 12.25 13.49 -10.19
CA CYS A 372 11.43 12.31 -9.91
C CYS A 372 12.04 11.32 -8.90
N SER A 373 13.08 11.71 -8.16
CA SER A 373 13.63 10.93 -7.05
C SER A 373 12.66 10.86 -5.87
N TYR A 374 12.98 10.03 -4.88
CA TYR A 374 12.22 9.99 -3.62
C TYR A 374 12.26 11.36 -2.93
N PHE A 375 13.44 11.98 -2.83
CA PHE A 375 13.60 13.29 -2.21
C PHE A 375 12.91 14.42 -3.00
N ASP A 376 12.95 14.38 -4.34
CA ASP A 376 12.22 15.31 -5.20
C ASP A 376 10.71 15.26 -4.92
N ASN A 377 10.15 14.05 -4.81
CA ASN A 377 8.74 13.86 -4.51
C ASN A 377 8.38 14.44 -3.13
N ILE A 378 9.20 14.19 -2.11
CA ILE A 378 8.99 14.77 -0.77
C ILE A 378 8.95 16.29 -0.82
N LEU A 379 9.91 16.92 -1.49
CA LEU A 379 9.97 18.38 -1.61
C LEU A 379 8.77 18.93 -2.42
N CYS A 380 8.41 18.26 -3.51
CA CYS A 380 7.28 18.62 -4.36
C CYS A 380 5.95 18.57 -3.59
N PHE A 381 5.74 17.51 -2.80
CA PHE A 381 4.55 17.34 -1.96
C PHE A 381 4.63 18.09 -0.63
N LYS A 382 5.78 18.69 -0.29
CA LYS A 382 6.01 19.44 0.94
C LYS A 382 5.77 18.60 2.20
N ASP A 383 6.17 17.35 2.15
CA ASP A 383 5.95 16.41 3.25
C ASP A 383 6.99 16.65 4.35
N LEU A 384 6.62 17.48 5.34
CA LEU A 384 7.50 17.87 6.44
C LEU A 384 7.90 16.66 7.31
N GLU A 385 6.99 15.71 7.53
CA GLU A 385 7.25 14.54 8.36
C GLU A 385 8.21 13.57 7.66
N ALA A 386 8.04 13.36 6.36
CA ALA A 386 8.98 12.58 5.57
C ALA A 386 10.36 13.25 5.45
N LEU A 387 10.43 14.59 5.36
CA LEU A 387 11.70 15.33 5.42
C LEU A 387 12.42 15.12 6.75
N GLU A 388 11.74 15.36 7.86
CA GLU A 388 12.31 15.16 9.20
C GLU A 388 12.79 13.73 9.39
N THR A 389 11.98 12.76 8.97
CA THR A 389 12.34 11.34 8.97
C THR A 389 13.61 11.09 8.17
N THR A 390 13.65 11.54 6.92
CA THR A 390 14.82 11.36 6.03
C THR A 390 16.08 11.92 6.67
N PHE A 391 16.04 13.17 7.11
CA PHE A 391 17.23 13.81 7.68
C PHE A 391 17.69 13.13 8.96
N ARG A 392 16.78 12.73 9.86
CA ARG A 392 17.14 12.01 11.09
C ARG A 392 17.83 10.66 10.81
N CYS A 393 17.57 10.05 9.66
CA CYS A 393 18.11 8.74 9.30
C CYS A 393 19.45 8.78 8.57
N VAL A 394 19.87 9.95 8.06
CA VAL A 394 21.14 10.11 7.34
C VAL A 394 22.17 10.88 8.16
N ASP A 395 23.45 10.68 7.86
CA ASP A 395 24.55 11.40 8.52
C ASP A 395 24.58 12.90 8.13
N ALA A 396 25.24 13.72 8.95
CA ALA A 396 25.28 15.17 8.79
C ALA A 396 25.83 15.63 7.43
N ALA A 397 26.81 14.92 6.86
CA ALA A 397 27.37 15.27 5.56
C ALA A 397 26.34 15.04 4.45
N THR A 398 25.60 13.92 4.51
CA THR A 398 24.49 13.62 3.61
C THR A 398 23.37 14.67 3.73
N ARG A 399 22.99 15.09 4.95
CA ARG A 399 21.97 16.14 5.14
C ARG A 399 22.39 17.45 4.48
N SER A 400 23.60 17.91 4.77
CA SER A 400 24.17 19.15 4.22
C SER A 400 24.21 19.12 2.68
N ALA A 401 24.62 17.98 2.10
CA ALA A 401 24.71 17.82 0.66
C ALA A 401 23.33 17.79 -0.03
N LEU A 402 22.32 17.14 0.57
CA LEU A 402 20.95 17.14 0.04
C LEU A 402 20.36 18.56 -0.01
N VAL A 403 20.50 19.32 1.09
CA VAL A 403 19.95 20.68 1.20
C VAL A 403 20.67 21.69 0.29
N SER A 404 21.96 21.47 0.04
CA SER A 404 22.77 22.31 -0.85
C SER A 404 22.62 21.94 -2.34
N SER A 405 21.85 20.91 -2.66
CA SER A 405 21.70 20.44 -4.03
C SER A 405 20.94 21.43 -4.92
N LYS A 406 21.26 21.46 -6.22
CA LYS A 406 20.55 22.29 -7.21
C LYS A 406 19.04 22.03 -7.19
N LEU A 407 18.64 20.77 -6.99
CA LEU A 407 17.25 20.36 -6.88
C LEU A 407 16.55 21.01 -5.68
N ALA A 408 17.13 20.87 -4.48
CA ALA A 408 16.59 21.46 -3.25
C ALA A 408 16.49 22.98 -3.37
N LEU A 409 17.53 23.64 -3.89
CA LEU A 409 17.54 25.10 -4.08
C LEU A 409 16.45 25.58 -5.05
N ALA A 410 16.17 24.81 -6.11
CA ALA A 410 15.06 25.11 -7.02
C ALA A 410 13.71 25.05 -6.31
N HIS A 411 13.48 24.02 -5.49
CA HIS A 411 12.27 23.88 -4.66
C HIS A 411 12.16 24.99 -3.61
N PHE A 412 13.27 25.36 -2.97
CA PHE A 412 13.29 26.46 -1.99
C PHE A 412 12.93 27.79 -2.64
N ARG A 413 13.49 28.08 -3.81
CA ARG A 413 13.14 29.29 -4.57
C ARG A 413 11.65 29.33 -4.91
N SER A 414 11.09 28.21 -5.38
CA SER A 414 9.66 28.09 -5.67
C SER A 414 8.80 28.31 -4.42
N SER A 415 9.17 27.66 -3.32
CA SER A 415 8.43 27.70 -2.04
C SER A 415 8.47 29.10 -1.40
N ILE A 416 9.65 29.74 -1.33
CA ILE A 416 9.81 31.11 -0.82
C ILE A 416 9.04 32.12 -1.67
N THR A 417 9.06 31.96 -3.00
CA THR A 417 8.30 32.85 -3.89
C THR A 417 6.80 32.77 -3.60
N ARG A 418 6.30 31.58 -3.26
CA ARG A 418 4.90 31.31 -2.88
C ARG A 418 4.59 31.62 -1.40
N GLY A 419 5.55 32.11 -0.61
CA GLY A 419 5.37 32.39 0.81
C GLY A 419 5.28 31.14 1.70
N GLN A 420 5.69 29.98 1.19
CA GLN A 420 5.62 28.70 1.88
C GLN A 420 7.01 28.37 2.42
N TRP A 421 7.31 28.83 3.63
CA TRP A 421 8.67 28.75 4.18
C TRP A 421 8.93 27.50 4.99
N ASP A 422 7.88 26.79 5.42
CA ASP A 422 7.97 25.67 6.36
C ASP A 422 8.88 24.55 5.88
N VAL A 423 8.79 24.19 4.59
CA VAL A 423 9.64 23.17 3.96
C VAL A 423 11.10 23.56 4.02
N VAL A 424 11.41 24.82 3.72
CA VAL A 424 12.78 25.33 3.74
C VAL A 424 13.30 25.38 5.16
N ALA A 425 12.49 25.85 6.10
CA ALA A 425 12.84 25.92 7.51
C ALA A 425 13.15 24.53 8.10
N VAL A 426 12.32 23.51 7.81
CA VAL A 426 12.57 22.13 8.24
C VAL A 426 13.88 21.61 7.66
N CYS A 427 14.11 21.74 6.35
CA CYS A 427 15.36 21.29 5.73
C CYS A 427 16.61 21.91 6.38
N LEU A 428 16.58 23.23 6.62
CA LEU A 428 17.72 23.95 7.18
C LEU A 428 17.96 23.61 8.66
N ARG A 429 16.88 23.46 9.42
CA ARG A 429 16.94 23.05 10.82
C ARG A 429 17.52 21.65 10.96
N GLU A 430 16.98 20.68 10.21
CA GLU A 430 17.40 19.27 10.32
C GLU A 430 18.80 19.01 9.72
N ALA A 431 19.21 19.80 8.73
CA ALA A 431 20.58 19.74 8.20
C ALA A 431 21.64 20.26 9.17
N MET A 432 21.23 20.94 10.25
CA MET A 432 22.12 21.49 11.28
C MET A 432 23.29 22.29 10.67
N PHE A 433 22.99 23.18 9.73
CA PHE A 433 24.04 23.91 9.03
C PHE A 433 24.93 24.71 9.99
N SER A 434 26.24 24.59 9.76
CA SER A 434 27.21 25.51 10.34
C SER A 434 26.92 26.95 9.90
N LYS A 435 27.47 27.93 10.61
CA LYS A 435 27.32 29.34 10.23
C LYS A 435 27.90 29.57 8.82
N GLU A 436 29.00 28.89 8.49
CA GLU A 436 29.65 28.93 7.19
C GLU A 436 28.76 28.37 6.08
N ASP A 437 28.07 27.25 6.32
CA ASP A 437 27.17 26.65 5.33
C ASP A 437 25.95 27.54 5.06
N ARG A 438 25.43 28.20 6.11
CA ARG A 438 24.36 29.19 5.95
C ARG A 438 24.80 30.38 5.12
N GLU A 439 26.03 30.87 5.33
CA GLU A 439 26.59 31.96 4.52
C GLU A 439 26.84 31.53 3.06
N ARG A 440 27.26 30.29 2.83
CA ARG A 440 27.33 29.72 1.47
C ARG A 440 25.94 29.66 0.82
N LEU A 441 24.93 29.21 1.55
CA LEU A 441 23.56 29.17 1.08
C LEU A 441 23.02 30.57 0.74
N LYS A 442 23.30 31.57 1.59
CA LYS A 442 22.98 32.98 1.34
C LYS A 442 23.62 33.46 0.04
N LYS A 443 24.90 33.14 -0.21
CA LYS A 443 25.61 33.50 -1.45
C LYS A 443 25.06 32.80 -2.69
N MET A 444 24.59 31.57 -2.56
CA MET A 444 24.00 30.80 -3.67
C MET A 444 22.55 31.24 -3.98
N SER A 445 21.87 31.87 -3.02
CA SER A 445 20.52 32.40 -3.22
C SER A 445 20.54 33.73 -3.97
N ILE A 446 19.60 33.92 -4.90
CA ILE A 446 19.39 35.24 -5.51
C ILE A 446 18.83 36.15 -4.42
N GLN A 447 19.53 37.24 -4.12
CA GLN A 447 19.14 38.23 -3.13
C GLN A 447 17.84 38.93 -3.55
N THR A 448 16.71 38.31 -3.23
CA THR A 448 15.40 38.95 -3.27
C THR A 448 15.04 39.40 -1.85
N ARG A 449 14.15 40.39 -1.75
CA ARG A 449 13.59 40.83 -0.46
C ARG A 449 13.03 39.65 0.35
N LYS A 450 12.42 38.67 -0.31
CA LYS A 450 11.84 37.47 0.33
C LYS A 450 12.91 36.56 0.93
N TRP A 451 14.04 36.34 0.25
CA TRP A 451 15.16 35.57 0.82
C TRP A 451 15.80 36.26 2.01
N THR A 452 15.93 37.59 1.95
CA THR A 452 16.46 38.38 3.07
C THR A 452 15.56 38.25 4.31
N GLN A 453 14.24 38.39 4.13
CA GLN A 453 13.26 38.19 5.20
C GLN A 453 13.28 36.77 5.76
N PHE A 454 13.42 35.76 4.90
CA PHE A 454 13.50 34.37 5.33
C PHE A 454 14.75 34.10 6.18
N PHE A 455 15.92 34.60 5.80
CA PHE A 455 17.12 34.42 6.61
C PHE A 455 17.07 35.21 7.93
N GLN A 456 16.46 36.39 7.95
CA GLN A 456 16.19 37.11 9.21
C GLN A 456 15.32 36.29 10.15
N PHE A 457 14.23 35.69 9.63
CA PHE A 457 13.34 34.82 10.40
C PHE A 457 14.07 33.58 10.96
N LEU A 458 14.98 32.98 10.20
CA LEU A 458 15.79 31.85 10.69
C LEU A 458 16.76 32.29 11.79
N ASP A 459 17.46 33.41 11.59
CA ASP A 459 18.42 33.93 12.57
C ASP A 459 17.71 34.33 13.89
N GLU A 460 16.47 34.84 13.81
CA GLU A 460 15.61 35.13 14.97
C GLU A 460 15.13 33.86 15.70
N SER A 461 14.73 32.83 14.95
CA SER A 461 14.21 31.59 15.54
C SER A 461 15.30 30.81 16.31
N ASP A 462 16.53 30.77 15.80
CA ASP A 462 17.67 30.17 16.50
C ASP A 462 18.08 30.93 17.78
N ALA A 463 17.95 32.26 17.77
CA ALA A 463 18.22 33.08 18.96
C ALA A 463 17.21 32.80 20.09
N SER A 464 15.96 32.48 19.75
CA SER A 464 14.92 32.13 20.72
C SER A 464 15.07 30.72 21.30
N GLY A 465 15.53 29.74 20.51
CA GLY A 465 15.72 28.36 20.94
C GLY A 465 16.85 28.19 21.97
N LYS A 466 17.90 29.01 21.89
CA LYS A 466 19.01 29.01 22.87
C LYS A 466 18.60 29.47 24.28
N ARG A 467 17.53 30.24 24.43
CA ARG A 467 17.06 30.69 25.76
C ARG A 467 16.28 29.64 26.54
N CYS A 468 15.84 28.55 25.91
CA CYS A 468 15.05 27.50 26.58
C CYS A 468 15.86 26.24 26.96
N SER A 469 17.13 26.10 26.56
CA SER A 469 17.91 24.89 26.88
C SER A 469 18.90 25.04 28.04
N GLU A 470 18.95 26.19 28.71
CA GLU A 470 19.89 26.44 29.83
C GLU A 470 19.31 26.14 31.23
N ASP A 471 18.03 25.77 31.35
CA ASP A 471 17.34 25.60 32.65
C ASP A 471 17.01 24.16 33.07
N GLU A 472 17.63 23.14 32.45
CA GLU A 472 17.58 21.76 32.97
C GLU A 472 18.98 21.18 33.16
N THR A 473 19.63 21.59 34.26
CA THR A 473 20.68 20.78 34.89
C THR A 473 20.24 20.45 36.32
N PRO A 474 19.77 19.23 36.64
CA PRO A 474 19.52 18.84 38.01
C PRO A 474 20.87 18.58 38.69
N THR A 475 21.16 19.35 39.73
CA THR A 475 22.38 19.21 40.53
C THR A 475 22.27 17.96 41.41
N GLU A 476 22.96 16.88 41.02
CA GLU A 476 23.33 15.80 41.94
C GLU A 476 24.37 16.32 42.94
N ALA A 477 23.93 16.64 44.18
CA ALA A 477 24.73 16.47 45.39
C ALA A 477 23.97 16.95 46.63
N LYS A 478 23.48 16.00 47.44
CA LYS A 478 23.64 15.89 48.91
C LYS A 478 22.49 15.09 49.54
N MET A 479 22.63 13.76 49.53
CA MET A 479 22.14 12.95 50.65
C MET A 479 23.36 12.51 51.46
N LYS A 480 23.53 13.11 52.65
CA LYS A 480 24.21 12.52 53.80
C LYS A 480 23.93 13.33 55.07
N LYS A 481 23.32 12.64 56.04
CA LYS A 481 23.14 12.96 57.48
C LYS A 481 22.12 14.09 57.73
N THR A 482 21.05 13.89 58.50
CA THR A 482 20.94 13.20 59.80
C THR A 482 19.54 12.63 59.96
#